data_AF-A0A0C9UVT5-F1
#
_entry.id   AF-A0A0C9UVT5-F1
#
_cell.length_a   1.000
_cell.length_b   1.000
_cell.length_c   1.000
_cell.angle_alpha   90.00
_cell.angle_beta   90.00
_cell.angle_gamma   90.00
#
_symmetry.space_group_name_H-M   'P 1'
#
loop_
_entity.id
_entity.type
_entity.pdbx_description
1 polymer ?
#
loop_
_entity_poly.entity_id
_entity_poly.type
_entity_poly.pdbx_seq_one_letter_code
_entity_poly.pdbx_strand_id
1 'polypeptide(L)'
;RCTTGMKGEFDCLDCELTGMRCLECLLVTHRWQPFHRPMRWHQGHFMQRSLIELGYILALGHGGDQCPYIHDEHGPQKMTIGDVNGMHEMYVGWCRCANASTPARQLFARCLFMASLSRPRTAFTFRMLKLFHMLNHVGRITPWDFAGTMHRLTDNVNVQGCPDIYKMFKEGQRQWRVVHAWKWAGVMDPSIPRKPGSLAIPCVSCPNPETNLDK
;
A
#
# COMPACT_ATOMS: atom_id res chain seq x y z
N ARG A 1 17.43 16.15 12.01
CA ARG A 1 17.97 17.52 11.87
C ARG A 1 18.22 17.80 10.39
N CYS A 2 17.88 19.00 9.93
CA CYS A 2 18.15 19.44 8.56
C CYS A 2 19.66 19.47 8.31
N THR A 3 20.15 18.79 7.28
CA THR A 3 21.59 18.74 6.93
C THR A 3 21.96 19.74 5.85
N THR A 4 20.98 20.38 5.20
CA THR A 4 21.18 21.20 3.99
C THR A 4 21.35 22.69 4.27
N GLY A 5 21.34 23.11 5.54
CA GLY A 5 21.39 24.54 5.93
C GLY A 5 20.13 25.35 5.57
N MET A 6 19.17 24.75 4.87
CA MET A 6 17.89 25.38 4.52
C MET A 6 16.96 25.47 5.75
N LYS A 7 16.11 26.50 5.75
CA LYS A 7 15.09 26.71 6.78
C LYS A 7 14.13 25.51 6.82
N GLY A 8 13.89 25.00 8.02
CA GLY A 8 12.87 24.00 8.27
C GLY A 8 11.48 24.61 8.20
N GLU A 9 10.63 24.11 7.30
CA GLU A 9 9.23 24.55 7.15
C GLU A 9 8.25 23.39 7.26
N PHE A 10 8.73 22.15 7.23
CA PHE A 10 7.87 20.97 7.20
C PHE A 10 8.00 20.15 8.48
N ASP A 11 6.88 19.63 8.92
CA ASP A 11 6.79 18.60 9.95
C ASP A 11 5.98 17.41 9.41
N CYS A 12 5.83 16.35 10.18
CA CYS A 12 4.99 15.21 9.80
C CYS A 12 4.23 14.64 10.99
N LEU A 13 2.93 14.42 10.80
CA LEU A 13 2.04 13.87 11.83
C LEU A 13 2.38 12.44 12.26
N ASP A 14 2.99 11.67 11.37
CA ASP A 14 3.26 10.24 11.56
C ASP A 14 4.74 9.95 11.89
N CYS A 15 5.63 10.95 11.79
CA CYS A 15 7.03 10.77 12.14
C CYS A 15 7.28 11.07 13.63
N GLU A 16 8.05 10.21 14.29
CA GLU A 16 8.58 10.48 15.64
C GLU A 16 9.83 11.38 15.63
N LEU A 17 10.08 12.03 14.51
CA LEU A 17 11.29 12.80 14.28
C LEU A 17 11.14 14.21 14.88
N THR A 18 12.11 14.63 15.69
CA THR A 18 12.08 15.96 16.28
C THR A 18 12.57 17.06 15.33
N GLY A 19 11.84 18.19 15.35
CA GLY A 19 12.18 19.43 14.68
C GLY A 19 11.78 19.50 13.20
N MET A 20 11.55 20.73 12.73
CA MET A 20 11.15 21.00 11.34
C MET A 20 12.26 20.69 10.33
N ARG A 21 11.85 20.31 9.12
CA ARG A 21 12.72 19.92 8.00
C ARG A 21 12.49 20.82 6.79
N CYS A 22 13.53 21.00 5.99
CA CYS A 22 13.35 21.55 4.64
C CYS A 22 12.64 20.51 3.76
N LEU A 23 12.16 20.94 2.59
CA LEU A 23 11.48 20.05 1.63
C LEU A 23 12.35 18.84 1.25
N GLU A 24 13.63 19.06 0.94
CA GLU A 24 14.53 17.99 0.53
C GLU A 24 14.71 16.93 1.63
N CYS A 25 15.01 17.37 2.87
CA CYS A 25 15.13 16.46 4.01
C CYS A 25 13.83 15.71 4.29
N LEU A 26 12.67 16.35 4.09
CA LEU A 26 11.36 15.71 4.21
C LEU A 26 11.23 14.58 3.19
N LEU A 27 11.44 14.86 1.89
CA LEU A 27 11.27 13.89 0.81
C LEU A 27 12.24 12.70 0.95
N VAL A 28 13.50 12.96 1.31
CA VAL A 28 14.48 11.89 1.58
C VAL A 28 14.03 10.98 2.72
N THR A 29 13.52 11.57 3.80
CA THR A 29 13.01 10.81 4.96
C THR A 29 11.79 9.96 4.57
N HIS A 30 10.89 10.52 3.76
CA HIS A 30 9.61 9.89 3.39
C HIS A 30 9.74 8.89 2.23
N ARG A 31 10.92 8.75 1.63
CA ARG A 31 11.22 7.72 0.63
C ARG A 31 10.81 6.31 1.08
N TRP A 32 11.00 6.01 2.36
CA TRP A 32 10.69 4.71 2.97
C TRP A 32 9.42 4.71 3.79
N GLN A 33 8.79 5.88 3.95
CA GLN A 33 7.51 6.05 4.63
C GLN A 33 6.56 6.91 3.75
N PRO A 34 6.21 6.41 2.55
CA PRO A 34 5.52 7.22 1.54
C PRO A 34 4.05 7.52 1.89
N PHE A 35 3.52 6.94 2.96
CA PHE A 35 2.14 7.15 3.41
C PHE A 35 2.07 8.05 4.64
N HIS A 36 3.19 8.61 5.10
CA HIS A 36 3.19 9.58 6.17
C HIS A 36 2.63 10.92 5.70
N ARG A 37 1.96 11.64 6.59
CA ARG A 37 1.21 12.87 6.29
C ARG A 37 2.04 14.10 6.67
N PRO A 38 2.65 14.80 5.71
CA PRO A 38 3.43 15.99 5.99
C PRO A 38 2.53 17.20 6.30
N MET A 39 3.07 18.13 7.06
CA MET A 39 2.50 19.44 7.31
C MET A 39 3.50 20.52 6.96
N ARG A 40 3.02 21.66 6.47
CA ARG A 40 3.85 22.83 6.23
C ARG A 40 3.49 23.93 7.22
N TRP A 41 4.48 24.48 7.88
CA TRP A 41 4.37 25.71 8.65
C TRP A 41 4.23 26.89 7.70
N HIS A 42 3.10 27.58 7.78
CA HIS A 42 2.84 28.75 6.95
C HIS A 42 1.99 29.76 7.72
N GLN A 43 2.44 31.01 7.79
CA GLN A 43 1.70 32.12 8.41
C GLN A 43 1.16 31.79 9.83
N GLY A 44 2.02 31.26 10.68
CA GLY A 44 1.71 31.06 12.11
C GLY A 44 0.91 29.79 12.45
N HIS A 45 0.61 28.92 11.48
CA HIS A 45 -0.04 27.64 11.72
C HIS A 45 0.47 26.54 10.79
N PHE A 46 0.15 25.28 11.13
CA PHE A 46 0.42 24.14 10.27
C PHE A 46 -0.75 23.88 9.32
N MET A 47 -0.42 23.70 8.05
CA MET A 47 -1.35 23.24 7.02
C MET A 47 -0.97 21.82 6.61
N GLN A 48 -1.94 20.91 6.58
CA GLN A 48 -1.73 19.58 6.02
C GLN A 48 -1.37 19.68 4.54
N ARG A 49 -0.39 18.88 4.12
CA ARG A 49 0.02 18.75 2.72
C ARG A 49 0.06 17.28 2.36
N SER A 50 -0.06 17.00 1.08
CA SER A 50 0.17 15.66 0.55
C SER A 50 1.59 15.56 -0.03
N LEU A 51 2.19 14.38 0.00
CA LEU A 51 3.50 14.16 -0.63
C LEU A 51 3.44 14.41 -2.15
N ILE A 52 2.31 14.16 -2.79
CA ILE A 52 2.10 14.44 -4.22
C ILE A 52 2.17 15.95 -4.53
N GLU A 53 1.57 16.82 -3.70
CA GLU A 53 1.68 18.29 -3.82
C GLU A 53 3.13 18.78 -3.67
N LEU A 54 3.93 18.04 -2.92
CA LEU A 54 5.34 18.35 -2.66
C LEU A 54 6.29 17.74 -3.71
N GLY A 55 5.75 17.15 -4.78
CA GLY A 55 6.53 16.59 -5.89
C GLY A 55 7.09 15.19 -5.64
N TYR A 56 6.64 14.49 -4.59
CA TYR A 56 7.07 13.12 -4.34
C TYR A 56 6.49 12.14 -5.36
N ILE A 57 7.33 11.25 -5.87
CA ILE A 57 6.93 10.16 -6.76
C ILE A 57 7.30 8.83 -6.10
N LEU A 58 6.31 7.96 -5.92
CA LEU A 58 6.51 6.61 -5.41
C LEU A 58 7.07 5.71 -6.52
N ALA A 59 8.39 5.50 -6.53
CA ALA A 59 9.04 4.64 -7.52
C ALA A 59 8.83 3.14 -7.20
N LEU A 60 8.37 2.33 -8.16
CA LEU A 60 8.10 0.90 -7.94
C LEU A 60 9.25 -0.03 -8.34
N GLY A 61 10.34 0.51 -8.89
CA GLY A 61 11.53 -0.23 -9.28
C GLY A 61 12.78 0.13 -8.48
N HIS A 62 13.90 -0.45 -8.90
CA HIS A 62 15.26 -0.10 -8.43
C HIS A 62 15.37 -0.04 -6.90
N GLY A 63 14.71 -0.95 -6.21
CA GLY A 63 14.73 -1.05 -4.75
C GLY A 63 14.23 0.19 -4.00
N GLY A 64 13.63 1.18 -4.65
CA GLY A 64 13.53 2.49 -4.02
C GLY A 64 13.64 3.66 -4.97
N ASP A 65 14.61 3.55 -5.89
CA ASP A 65 15.09 4.65 -6.71
C ASP A 65 14.18 4.93 -7.90
N GLN A 66 14.22 6.19 -8.35
CA GLN A 66 13.52 6.59 -9.57
C GLN A 66 14.15 5.87 -10.77
N CYS A 67 13.29 5.28 -11.59
CA CYS A 67 13.71 4.69 -12.86
C CYS A 67 14.19 5.80 -13.81
N PRO A 68 15.30 5.64 -14.54
CA PRO A 68 15.73 6.62 -15.54
C PRO A 68 14.67 6.89 -16.62
N TYR A 69 13.80 5.92 -16.87
CA TYR A 69 12.72 5.97 -17.85
C TYR A 69 11.35 6.35 -17.26
N ILE A 70 11.33 6.90 -16.04
CA ILE A 70 10.09 7.27 -15.34
C ILE A 70 9.32 8.41 -16.04
N HIS A 71 10.04 9.26 -16.77
CA HIS A 71 9.52 10.41 -17.53
C HIS A 71 9.46 10.12 -19.04
N ASP A 72 9.22 8.87 -19.42
CA ASP A 72 8.91 8.53 -20.80
C ASP A 72 7.57 9.12 -21.26
N GLU A 73 7.10 8.73 -22.46
CA GLU A 73 5.86 9.24 -23.07
C GLU A 73 4.59 9.14 -22.19
N HIS A 74 4.57 8.21 -21.23
CA HIS A 74 3.42 7.99 -20.36
C HIS A 74 3.59 8.61 -18.97
N GLY A 75 4.83 8.92 -18.58
CA GLY A 75 5.18 9.54 -17.30
C GLY A 75 4.74 8.78 -16.03
N PRO A 76 4.85 9.45 -14.87
CA PRO A 76 4.27 8.99 -13.62
C PRO A 76 2.74 8.99 -13.66
N GLN A 77 2.11 7.98 -13.04
CA GLN A 77 0.65 7.83 -13.05
C GLN A 77 0.05 8.20 -11.70
N LYS A 78 -1.02 9.01 -11.70
CA LYS A 78 -1.77 9.31 -10.47
C LYS A 78 -2.53 8.07 -10.02
N MET A 79 -2.34 7.68 -8.76
CA MET A 79 -3.02 6.54 -8.13
C MET A 79 -3.51 6.91 -6.73
N THR A 80 -4.60 6.26 -6.30
CA THR A 80 -5.08 6.31 -4.92
C THR A 80 -4.60 5.07 -4.18
N ILE A 81 -3.87 5.26 -3.09
CA ILE A 81 -3.33 4.18 -2.27
C ILE A 81 -3.94 4.27 -0.87
N GLY A 82 -4.61 3.20 -0.43
CA GLY A 82 -5.10 3.09 0.94
C GLY A 82 -4.03 2.52 1.87
N ASP A 83 -3.78 3.20 2.98
CA ASP A 83 -2.95 2.73 4.09
C ASP A 83 -3.72 2.77 5.42
N VAL A 84 -3.13 2.22 6.49
CA VAL A 84 -3.76 2.18 7.82
C VAL A 84 -4.08 3.55 8.41
N ASN A 85 -3.42 4.61 7.94
CA ASN A 85 -3.64 5.98 8.38
C ASN A 85 -4.56 6.80 7.44
N GLY A 86 -5.14 6.18 6.42
CA GLY A 86 -6.07 6.82 5.50
C GLY A 86 -5.71 6.62 4.02
N MET A 87 -6.29 7.46 3.18
CA MET A 87 -6.18 7.42 1.73
C MET A 87 -5.17 8.45 1.23
N HIS A 88 -4.32 8.03 0.30
CA HIS A 88 -3.24 8.83 -0.25
C HIS A 88 -3.38 8.93 -1.76
N GLU A 89 -3.48 10.14 -2.28
CA GLU A 89 -3.26 10.37 -3.70
C GLU A 89 -1.77 10.56 -3.96
N MET A 90 -1.22 9.79 -4.91
CA MET A 90 0.21 9.75 -5.16
C MET A 90 0.52 9.65 -6.66
N TYR A 91 1.63 10.23 -7.09
CA TYR A 91 2.24 9.84 -8.37
C TYR A 91 3.06 8.57 -8.19
N VAL A 92 2.80 7.59 -9.04
CA VAL A 92 3.48 6.30 -9.05
C VAL A 92 4.39 6.24 -10.28
N GLY A 93 5.66 6.01 -10.00
CA GLY A 93 6.73 5.87 -10.98
C GLY A 93 6.96 4.41 -11.32
N TRP A 94 6.48 3.99 -12.48
CA TRP A 94 6.71 2.63 -12.97
C TRP A 94 8.17 2.45 -13.41
N CYS A 95 8.75 1.29 -13.13
CA CYS A 95 9.97 0.85 -13.79
C CYS A 95 9.64 0.43 -15.22
N ARG A 96 10.40 0.97 -16.17
CA ARG A 96 10.22 0.74 -17.61
C ARG A 96 11.50 0.33 -18.32
N CYS A 97 12.51 -0.08 -17.55
CA CYS A 97 13.68 -0.73 -18.13
C CYS A 97 13.27 -1.97 -18.93
N ALA A 98 14.10 -2.42 -19.88
CA ALA A 98 13.81 -3.60 -20.69
C ALA A 98 13.49 -4.86 -19.87
N ASN A 99 14.13 -5.02 -18.70
CA ASN A 99 13.91 -6.13 -17.76
C ASN A 99 12.90 -5.81 -16.65
N ALA A 100 12.05 -4.79 -16.83
CA ALA A 100 11.06 -4.43 -15.83
C ALA A 100 10.05 -5.56 -15.61
N SER A 101 9.74 -5.82 -14.34
CA SER A 101 8.71 -6.78 -13.97
C SER A 101 7.32 -6.27 -14.35
N THR A 102 6.34 -7.18 -14.38
CA THR A 102 4.93 -6.80 -14.61
C THR A 102 4.45 -5.77 -13.58
N PRO A 103 3.48 -4.90 -13.91
CA PRO A 103 2.95 -3.91 -12.97
C PRO A 103 2.53 -4.49 -11.61
N ALA A 104 1.91 -5.67 -11.62
CA ALA A 104 1.53 -6.37 -10.41
C ALA A 104 2.73 -6.72 -9.51
N ARG A 105 3.81 -7.26 -10.10
CA ARG A 105 5.03 -7.59 -9.37
C ARG A 105 5.73 -6.36 -8.81
N GLN A 106 5.73 -5.25 -9.56
CA GLN A 106 6.32 -3.99 -9.09
C GLN A 106 5.56 -3.43 -7.87
N LEU A 107 4.22 -3.48 -7.88
CA LEU A 107 3.40 -3.12 -6.72
C LEU A 107 3.65 -4.06 -5.53
N PHE A 108 3.70 -5.37 -5.77
CA PHE A 108 3.96 -6.34 -4.70
C PHE A 108 5.35 -6.19 -4.08
N ALA A 109 6.37 -5.82 -4.86
CA ALA A 109 7.69 -5.51 -4.33
C ALA A 109 7.69 -4.33 -3.34
N ARG A 110 6.67 -3.46 -3.41
CA ARG A 110 6.42 -2.36 -2.46
C ARG A 110 5.31 -2.68 -1.45
N CYS A 111 4.93 -3.95 -1.29
CA CYS A 111 3.85 -4.39 -0.41
C CYS A 111 2.50 -3.69 -0.70
N LEU A 112 2.23 -3.42 -1.97
CA LEU A 112 0.98 -2.87 -2.47
C LEU A 112 0.18 -3.96 -3.18
N PHE A 113 -1.07 -4.10 -2.78
CA PHE A 113 -2.04 -5.00 -3.38
C PHE A 113 -3.00 -4.20 -4.25
N MET A 114 -3.05 -4.54 -5.52
CA MET A 114 -3.86 -3.86 -6.52
C MET A 114 -5.33 -4.27 -6.45
N ALA A 115 -6.25 -3.31 -6.62
CA ALA A 115 -7.68 -3.59 -6.69
C ALA A 115 -8.12 -4.14 -8.06
N SER A 116 -7.37 -3.81 -9.12
CA SER A 116 -7.62 -4.23 -10.51
C SER A 116 -6.33 -4.66 -11.18
N LEU A 117 -6.34 -5.85 -11.80
CA LEU A 117 -5.19 -6.51 -12.43
C LEU A 117 -4.71 -5.88 -13.74
N SER A 118 -5.58 -5.19 -14.48
CA SER A 118 -5.25 -4.69 -15.82
C SER A 118 -4.70 -3.26 -15.84
N ARG A 119 -5.31 -2.34 -15.07
CA ARG A 119 -4.89 -0.93 -14.97
C ARG A 119 -5.14 -0.43 -13.54
N PRO A 120 -4.22 -0.67 -12.60
CA PRO A 120 -4.43 -0.30 -11.22
C PRO A 120 -4.41 1.23 -11.09
N ARG A 121 -5.58 1.85 -10.88
CA ARG A 121 -5.67 3.23 -10.38
C ARG A 121 -5.75 3.29 -8.86
N THR A 122 -6.04 2.15 -8.23
CA THR A 122 -6.19 2.01 -6.80
C THR A 122 -5.42 0.79 -6.30
N ALA A 123 -4.66 0.98 -5.22
CA ALA A 123 -3.97 -0.08 -4.52
C ALA A 123 -4.16 0.09 -3.01
N PHE A 124 -3.92 -0.98 -2.26
CA PHE A 124 -4.01 -1.01 -0.81
C PHE A 124 -2.73 -1.59 -0.24
N THR A 125 -2.22 -1.02 0.83
CA THR A 125 -1.05 -1.60 1.49
C THR A 125 -1.40 -2.94 2.11
N PHE A 126 -0.41 -3.84 2.17
CA PHE A 126 -0.59 -5.13 2.83
C PHE A 126 -0.97 -4.96 4.30
N ARG A 127 -0.46 -3.91 4.96
CA ARG A 127 -0.80 -3.60 6.35
C ARG A 127 -2.27 -3.20 6.52
N MET A 128 -2.84 -2.42 5.60
CA MET A 128 -4.27 -2.06 5.61
C MET A 128 -5.14 -3.31 5.44
N LEU A 129 -4.81 -4.17 4.47
CA LEU A 129 -5.56 -5.40 4.21
C LEU A 129 -5.48 -6.39 5.38
N LYS A 130 -4.29 -6.53 5.99
CA LYS A 130 -4.09 -7.35 7.19
C LYS A 130 -4.91 -6.80 8.37
N LEU A 131 -4.89 -5.49 8.58
CA LEU A 131 -5.69 -4.83 9.63
C LEU A 131 -7.18 -5.09 9.43
N PHE A 132 -7.69 -4.87 8.22
CA PHE A 132 -9.09 -5.15 7.91
C PHE A 132 -9.46 -6.61 8.12
N HIS A 133 -8.62 -7.54 7.65
CA HIS A 133 -8.86 -8.96 7.82
C HIS A 133 -9.06 -9.31 9.29
N MET A 134 -8.24 -8.75 10.19
CA MET A 134 -8.37 -8.98 11.63
C MET A 134 -9.58 -8.30 12.25
N LEU A 135 -9.85 -7.04 11.91
CA LEU A 135 -11.05 -6.35 12.40
C LEU A 135 -12.35 -6.99 11.91
N ASN A 136 -12.36 -7.55 10.71
CA ASN A 136 -13.51 -8.29 10.21
C ASN A 136 -13.71 -9.61 10.96
N HIS A 137 -12.63 -10.32 11.31
CA HIS A 137 -12.73 -11.58 12.05
C HIS A 137 -13.07 -11.38 13.54
N VAL A 138 -12.38 -10.46 14.22
CA VAL A 138 -12.52 -10.26 15.67
C VAL A 138 -13.68 -9.33 15.98
N GLY A 139 -13.71 -8.15 15.35
CA GLY A 139 -14.67 -7.09 15.62
C GLY A 139 -15.93 -7.13 14.75
N ARG A 140 -16.05 -8.11 13.83
CA ARG A 140 -17.14 -8.20 12.85
C ARG A 140 -17.34 -6.93 12.02
N ILE A 141 -16.30 -6.11 11.87
CA ILE A 141 -16.34 -4.86 11.11
C ILE A 141 -16.66 -5.17 9.65
N THR A 142 -17.68 -4.51 9.11
CA THR A 142 -18.05 -4.71 7.71
C THR A 142 -17.06 -3.99 6.78
N PRO A 143 -16.93 -4.41 5.50
CA PRO A 143 -16.12 -3.67 4.54
C PRO A 143 -16.59 -2.22 4.35
N TRP A 144 -17.88 -1.95 4.54
CA TRP A 144 -18.47 -0.61 4.44
C TRP A 144 -18.00 0.28 5.57
N ASP A 145 -18.11 -0.20 6.81
CA ASP A 145 -17.68 0.56 7.99
C ASP A 145 -16.19 0.85 7.94
N PHE A 146 -15.37 -0.14 7.55
CA PHE A 146 -13.94 0.05 7.42
C PHE A 146 -13.57 1.08 6.35
N ALA A 147 -14.19 1.04 5.17
CA ALA A 147 -13.98 2.07 4.14
C ALA A 147 -14.41 3.45 4.65
N GLY A 148 -15.54 3.53 5.36
CA GLY A 148 -16.00 4.75 6.01
C GLY A 148 -15.05 5.28 7.09
N THR A 149 -14.39 4.40 7.84
CA THR A 149 -13.32 4.78 8.79
C THR A 149 -12.12 5.34 8.05
N MET A 150 -11.72 4.73 6.93
CA MET A 150 -10.57 5.19 6.14
C MET A 150 -10.79 6.57 5.53
N HIS A 151 -12.00 6.85 5.03
CA HIS A 151 -12.34 8.19 4.55
C HIS A 151 -12.25 9.22 5.69
N ARG A 152 -12.74 8.90 6.90
CA ARG A 152 -12.67 9.79 8.07
C ARG A 152 -11.26 9.98 8.62
N LEU A 153 -10.40 8.96 8.56
CA LEU A 153 -8.98 9.09 8.89
C LEU A 153 -8.23 10.00 7.91
N THR A 154 -8.70 10.06 6.67
CA THR A 154 -8.16 10.92 5.62
C THR A 154 -8.59 12.37 5.83
N ASP A 155 -9.90 12.58 5.95
CA ASP A 155 -10.52 13.87 6.23
C ASP A 155 -11.84 13.65 6.98
N ASN A 156 -11.85 14.01 8.27
CA ASN A 156 -13.04 13.87 9.11
C ASN A 156 -14.03 15.04 8.96
N VAL A 157 -13.63 16.13 8.31
CA VAL A 157 -14.46 17.32 8.08
C VAL A 157 -15.21 17.16 6.75
N ASN A 158 -14.49 16.83 5.67
CA ASN A 158 -15.05 16.65 4.33
C ASN A 158 -14.87 15.21 3.81
N VAL A 159 -15.58 14.27 4.44
CA VAL A 159 -15.56 12.85 4.06
C VAL A 159 -15.94 12.63 2.58
N GLN A 160 -16.80 13.47 2.01
CA GLN A 160 -17.26 13.36 0.62
C GLN A 160 -16.21 13.83 -0.40
N GLY A 161 -15.19 14.58 0.04
CA GLY A 161 -14.05 14.96 -0.79
C GLY A 161 -13.05 13.82 -1.02
N CYS A 162 -13.13 12.74 -0.22
CA CYS A 162 -12.25 11.58 -0.35
C CYS A 162 -12.70 10.69 -1.53
N PRO A 163 -11.77 10.13 -2.33
CA PRO A 163 -12.11 9.16 -3.37
C PRO A 163 -12.89 7.97 -2.81
N ASP A 164 -14.03 7.62 -3.44
CA ASP A 164 -14.81 6.43 -3.06
C ASP A 164 -14.04 5.15 -3.43
N ILE A 165 -13.49 4.50 -2.41
CA ILE A 165 -12.77 3.23 -2.57
C ILE A 165 -13.60 2.00 -2.27
N TYR A 166 -14.85 2.11 -1.82
CA TYR A 166 -15.58 0.96 -1.26
C TYR A 166 -15.63 -0.23 -2.22
N LYS A 167 -15.98 0.02 -3.49
CA LYS A 167 -16.05 -1.03 -4.52
C LYS A 167 -14.70 -1.69 -4.77
N MET A 168 -13.65 -0.88 -4.89
CA MET A 168 -12.28 -1.35 -5.13
C MET A 168 -11.73 -2.11 -3.94
N PHE A 169 -12.00 -1.62 -2.73
CA PHE A 169 -11.61 -2.24 -1.48
C PHE A 169 -12.29 -3.59 -1.28
N LYS A 170 -13.61 -3.65 -1.53
CA LYS A 170 -14.40 -4.89 -1.44
C LYS A 170 -13.84 -5.98 -2.35
N GLU A 171 -13.37 -5.62 -3.54
CA GLU A 171 -12.71 -6.55 -4.47
C GLU A 171 -11.31 -6.94 -4.01
N GLY A 172 -10.46 -5.95 -3.71
CA GLY A 172 -9.09 -6.17 -3.26
C GLY A 172 -9.00 -7.07 -2.02
N GLN A 173 -9.89 -6.85 -1.03
CA GLN A 173 -9.91 -7.69 0.18
C GLN A 173 -10.39 -9.13 -0.09
N ARG A 174 -11.27 -9.36 -1.09
CA ARG A 174 -11.67 -10.73 -1.48
C ARG A 174 -10.48 -11.48 -2.07
N GLN A 175 -9.80 -10.84 -3.00
CA GLN A 175 -8.61 -11.42 -3.64
C GLN A 175 -7.51 -11.68 -2.61
N TRP A 176 -7.28 -10.74 -1.68
CA TRP A 176 -6.36 -10.91 -0.56
C TRP A 176 -6.67 -12.16 0.26
N ARG A 177 -7.94 -12.36 0.67
CA ARG A 177 -8.34 -13.57 1.43
C ARG A 177 -8.07 -14.84 0.65
N VAL A 178 -8.40 -14.87 -0.64
CA VAL A 178 -8.17 -16.04 -1.49
C VAL A 178 -6.68 -16.35 -1.58
N VAL A 179 -5.83 -15.36 -1.84
CA VAL A 179 -4.37 -15.53 -1.88
C VAL A 179 -3.83 -16.04 -0.54
N HIS A 180 -4.32 -15.49 0.58
CA HIS A 180 -3.93 -15.96 1.91
C HIS A 180 -4.39 -17.38 2.22
N ALA A 181 -5.59 -17.76 1.79
CA ALA A 181 -6.07 -19.14 1.94
C ALA A 181 -5.18 -20.12 1.15
N TRP A 182 -4.78 -19.77 -0.07
CA TRP A 182 -3.85 -20.59 -0.86
C TRP A 182 -2.48 -20.73 -0.21
N LYS A 183 -1.92 -19.62 0.30
CA LYS A 183 -0.65 -19.65 1.04
C LYS A 183 -0.75 -20.50 2.30
N TRP A 184 -1.86 -20.39 3.04
CA TRP A 184 -2.09 -21.19 4.25
C TRP A 184 -2.22 -22.68 3.95
N ALA A 185 -2.80 -23.05 2.80
CA ALA A 185 -2.83 -24.42 2.30
C ALA A 185 -1.50 -24.92 1.70
N GLY A 186 -0.41 -24.14 1.78
CA GLY A 186 0.92 -24.51 1.28
C GLY A 186 1.13 -24.29 -0.22
N VAL A 187 0.17 -23.70 -0.93
CA VAL A 187 0.30 -23.42 -2.38
C VAL A 187 1.01 -22.09 -2.58
N MET A 188 2.31 -22.17 -2.86
CA MET A 188 3.19 -21.00 -3.02
C MET A 188 3.49 -20.65 -4.47
N ASP A 189 3.45 -21.63 -5.38
CA ASP A 189 3.71 -21.42 -6.79
C ASP A 189 2.41 -21.12 -7.56
N PRO A 190 2.27 -19.93 -8.16
CA PRO A 190 1.08 -19.56 -8.93
C PRO A 190 0.92 -20.35 -10.24
N SER A 191 1.95 -21.07 -10.69
CA SER A 191 1.90 -21.89 -11.91
C SER A 191 1.23 -23.25 -11.70
N ILE A 192 1.11 -23.70 -10.45
CA ILE A 192 0.52 -25.01 -10.13
C ILE A 192 -1.00 -24.97 -10.39
N PRO A 193 -1.53 -25.90 -11.23
CA PRO A 193 -2.97 -26.01 -11.45
C PRO A 193 -3.71 -26.29 -10.16
N ARG A 194 -4.75 -25.51 -9.89
CA ARG A 194 -5.59 -25.66 -8.68
C ARG A 194 -6.59 -26.78 -8.90
N LYS A 195 -6.42 -27.91 -8.20
CA LYS A 195 -7.40 -29.00 -8.20
C LYS A 195 -8.50 -28.73 -7.17
N PRO A 196 -9.75 -29.20 -7.39
CA PRO A 196 -10.77 -29.21 -6.34
C PRO A 196 -10.21 -29.85 -5.06
N GLY A 197 -10.49 -29.24 -3.90
CA GLY A 197 -9.97 -29.71 -2.60
C GLY A 197 -8.57 -29.21 -2.23
N SER A 198 -7.84 -28.51 -3.12
CA SER A 198 -6.46 -28.05 -2.83
C SER A 198 -6.35 -26.95 -1.74
N LEU A 199 -7.48 -26.38 -1.28
CA LEU A 199 -7.53 -25.47 -0.13
C LEU A 199 -7.80 -26.20 1.19
N ALA A 200 -8.19 -27.48 1.13
CA ALA A 200 -8.39 -28.27 2.33
C ALA A 200 -7.03 -28.61 2.92
N ILE A 201 -6.82 -28.22 4.17
CA ILE A 201 -5.60 -28.58 4.89
C ILE A 201 -5.78 -30.01 5.40
N PRO A 202 -4.85 -30.93 5.08
CA PRO A 202 -4.90 -32.28 5.61
C PRO A 202 -4.81 -32.22 7.14
N CYS A 203 -5.66 -32.99 7.82
CA CYS A 203 -5.59 -33.09 9.27
C CYS A 203 -4.25 -33.72 9.67
N VAL A 204 -3.45 -32.99 10.45
CA VAL A 204 -2.12 -33.44 10.91
C VAL A 204 -2.19 -34.70 11.77
N SER A 205 -3.31 -34.92 12.45
CA SER A 205 -3.52 -36.11 13.29
C SER A 205 -4.07 -37.31 12.51
N CYS A 206 -4.57 -37.10 11.28
CA CYS A 206 -5.07 -38.21 10.47
C CYS A 206 -3.91 -38.98 9.84
N PRO A 207 -3.99 -40.33 9.76
CA PRO A 207 -2.98 -41.13 9.07
C PRO A 207 -2.95 -40.81 7.58
N ASN A 208 -1.80 -40.31 7.12
CA ASN A 208 -1.48 -39.97 5.74
C ASN A 208 -0.26 -40.79 5.31
N PRO A 209 -0.48 -41.88 4.55
CA PRO A 209 0.59 -42.71 4.01
C PRO A 209 1.66 -41.85 3.32
N GLU A 210 2.93 -42.19 3.52
CA GLU A 210 4.08 -41.46 2.95
C GLU A 210 4.34 -40.05 3.53
N THR A 211 3.49 -39.55 4.44
CA THR A 211 3.69 -38.24 5.10
C THR A 211 3.93 -38.37 6.60
N ASN A 212 3.03 -39.04 7.34
CA ASN A 212 3.11 -39.20 8.80
C ASN A 212 2.88 -40.65 9.27
N LEU A 213 2.91 -41.61 8.33
CA LEU A 213 3.03 -43.04 8.59
C LEU A 213 4.26 -43.55 7.84
N ASP A 214 5.09 -44.34 8.53
CA ASP A 214 6.17 -45.08 7.90
C ASP A 214 5.61 -46.09 6.88
N LYS A 215 6.42 -46.43 5.87
CA LYS A 215 6.04 -47.38 4.81
C LYS A 215 5.80 -48.79 5.33
#